data_AF-A0A7L7Z321-F1
#
_entry.id   AF-A0A7L7Z321-F1
#
_cell.length_a   1.000
_cell.length_b   1.000
_cell.length_c   1.000
_cell.angle_alpha   90.00
_cell.angle_beta   90.00
_cell.angle_gamma   90.00
#
_symmetry.space_group_name_H-M   'P 1'
#
loop_
_entity.id
_entity.type
_entity.pdbx_description
1 polymer ?
#
loop_
_entity_poly.entity_id
_entity_poly.type
_entity_poly.pdbx_seq_one_letter_code
_entity_poly.pdbx_strand_id
1 'polypeptide(L)'
;MRSRLLHARESFWLLPALLGLGAVLLALGLVEVDRLLIASGIDDIPLVEDLSATGGRAILSAIGGTMLGVAATSFSITISVLATTSSAYGPRLVRNFMADRGNQVVLAVLTSTFLYALIVLRSIHTEEDGVVGFVPVLAVSAAVLLAVADVAVLVYFIHHIAMSVQVTTLQTRVLADLERVIDETRPEREADADGAPWRGDATSVGPALDGPVRVVRATSTGYVAGIDLAALVAEARRRGARHRVVARPGTHVVDGDPLVEVVGGDLDADEAVARLAFDLQPARTPHQDIDYAVQQMVEIGVRGLASGTNDPYTAVGALDALSGALRTLCLRPTPEVDVHRDGDGVPRVEIRWPRPAALVSEAFLAIRAYGVGHALVMRATLRLAARLEAVADDEVRATLHREVRALAASYERTDPEPVDADPLRERLAGLEERLAGARG
;
A
#
# COMPACT_ATOMS: atom_id res chain seq x y z
N MET A 1 8.31 -5.61 -17.59
CA MET A 1 9.11 -4.35 -17.61
C MET A 1 8.54 -3.25 -16.70
N ARG A 2 7.21 -3.09 -16.61
CA ARG A 2 6.56 -2.17 -15.64
C ARG A 2 6.88 -2.49 -14.17
N SER A 3 6.92 -3.76 -13.76
CA SER A 3 7.23 -4.12 -12.37
C SER A 3 8.63 -3.67 -11.92
N ARG A 4 9.67 -3.83 -12.74
CA ARG A 4 11.04 -3.39 -12.40
C ARG A 4 11.18 -1.86 -12.28
N LEU A 5 10.45 -1.10 -13.09
CA LEU A 5 10.45 0.37 -13.00
C LEU A 5 9.66 0.87 -11.77
N LEU A 6 8.63 0.14 -11.35
CA LEU A 6 7.90 0.38 -10.11
C LEU A 6 8.79 0.11 -8.89
N HIS A 7 9.50 -1.03 -8.88
CA HIS A 7 10.46 -1.36 -7.81
C HIS A 7 11.64 -0.37 -7.74
N ALA A 8 12.12 0.15 -8.87
CA ALA A 8 13.16 1.17 -8.89
C ALA A 8 12.66 2.53 -8.35
N ARG A 9 11.40 2.89 -8.63
CA ARG A 9 10.74 4.10 -8.08
C ARG A 9 10.43 3.98 -6.58
N GLU A 10 10.35 2.77 -6.05
CA GLU A 10 10.21 2.49 -4.63
C GLU A 10 11.58 2.42 -3.91
N SER A 11 12.68 2.47 -4.64
CA SER A 11 14.02 2.40 -4.06
C SER A 11 14.37 3.70 -3.35
N PHE A 12 14.57 3.60 -2.04
CA PHE A 12 14.94 4.67 -1.13
C PHE A 12 16.16 5.51 -1.59
N TRP A 13 17.07 4.91 -2.34
CA TRP A 13 18.36 5.49 -2.71
C TRP A 13 18.36 6.24 -4.03
N LEU A 14 17.37 5.98 -4.90
CA LEU A 14 17.38 6.50 -6.26
C LEU A 14 17.24 8.03 -6.27
N LEU A 15 16.29 8.56 -5.48
CA LEU A 15 16.02 9.99 -5.44
C LEU A 15 17.19 10.79 -4.83
N PRO A 16 17.77 10.39 -3.67
CA PRO A 16 19.00 11.01 -3.16
C PRO A 16 20.17 10.97 -4.13
N ALA A 17 20.39 9.85 -4.84
CA ALA A 17 21.48 9.74 -5.80
C ALA A 17 21.30 10.70 -6.99
N LEU A 18 20.07 10.82 -7.52
CA LEU A 18 19.76 11.71 -8.64
C LEU A 18 19.88 13.19 -8.25
N LEU A 19 19.29 13.60 -7.13
CA LEU A 19 19.40 14.98 -6.64
C LEU A 19 20.84 15.33 -6.24
N GLY A 20 21.56 14.40 -5.62
CA GLY A 20 22.97 14.58 -5.27
C GLY A 20 23.83 14.79 -6.51
N LEU A 21 23.63 13.98 -7.56
CA LEU A 21 24.29 14.19 -8.85
C LEU A 21 23.93 15.55 -9.45
N GLY A 22 22.65 15.93 -9.43
CA GLY A 22 22.19 17.24 -9.88
C GLY A 22 22.86 18.39 -9.12
N ALA A 23 23.03 18.27 -7.81
CA ALA A 23 23.68 19.26 -6.97
C ALA A 23 25.19 19.38 -7.25
N VAL A 24 25.87 18.26 -7.50
CA VAL A 24 27.27 18.27 -7.96
C VAL A 24 27.40 18.98 -9.30
N LEU A 25 26.52 18.67 -10.26
CA LEU A 25 26.54 19.32 -11.57
C LEU A 25 26.22 20.82 -11.47
N LEU A 26 25.27 21.20 -10.62
CA LEU A 26 24.93 22.59 -10.34
C LEU A 26 26.11 23.35 -9.73
N ALA A 27 26.79 22.74 -8.74
CA ALA A 27 27.98 23.33 -8.11
C ALA A 27 29.10 23.55 -9.13
N LEU A 28 29.42 22.54 -9.93
CA LEU A 28 30.43 22.67 -10.99
C LEU A 28 30.04 23.73 -12.03
N GLY A 29 28.77 23.76 -12.44
CA GLY A 29 28.26 24.73 -13.39
C GLY A 29 28.33 26.17 -12.87
N LEU A 30 27.90 26.43 -11.63
CA LEU A 30 27.96 27.76 -11.04
C LEU A 30 29.40 28.22 -10.82
N VAL A 31 30.30 27.33 -10.38
CA VAL A 31 31.74 27.64 -10.26
C VAL A 31 32.35 28.00 -11.61
N GLU A 32 31.98 27.30 -12.70
CA GLU A 32 32.48 27.63 -14.04
C GLU A 32 31.93 28.96 -14.55
N VAL A 33 30.65 29.26 -14.28
CA VAL A 33 30.05 30.55 -14.59
C VAL A 33 30.77 31.68 -13.83
N ASP A 34 31.04 31.51 -12.53
CA ASP A 34 31.83 32.46 -11.74
C ASP A 34 33.21 32.70 -12.38
N ARG A 35 33.91 31.64 -12.84
CA ARG A 35 35.20 31.77 -13.54
C ARG A 35 35.10 32.57 -14.83
N LEU A 36 34.07 32.32 -15.65
CA LEU A 36 33.86 33.00 -16.92
C LEU A 36 33.51 34.48 -16.74
N LEU A 37 32.75 34.83 -15.70
CA LEU A 37 32.39 36.22 -15.38
C LEU A 37 33.62 37.04 -14.98
N ILE A 38 34.44 36.51 -14.05
CA ILE A 38 35.70 37.13 -13.64
C ILE A 38 36.65 37.26 -14.85
N ALA A 39 36.80 36.21 -15.67
CA ALA A 39 37.62 36.26 -16.88
C ALA A 39 37.11 37.30 -17.91
N SER A 40 35.83 37.65 -17.88
CA SER A 40 35.22 38.68 -18.74
C SER A 40 35.32 40.10 -18.15
N GLY A 41 35.95 40.27 -16.98
CA GLY A 41 36.12 41.56 -16.31
C GLY A 41 34.89 42.05 -15.55
N ILE A 42 33.95 41.16 -15.25
CA ILE A 42 32.77 41.45 -14.40
C ILE A 42 33.12 41.02 -12.98
N ASP A 43 33.85 41.88 -12.27
CA ASP A 43 34.31 41.60 -10.91
C ASP A 43 33.35 42.16 -9.82
N ASP A 44 32.51 43.14 -10.19
CA ASP A 44 31.51 43.77 -9.30
C ASP A 44 30.13 43.10 -9.47
N ILE A 45 29.87 42.03 -8.71
CA ILE A 45 28.51 41.51 -8.55
C ILE A 45 27.95 42.07 -7.23
N PRO A 46 27.00 43.02 -7.25
CA PRO A 46 26.52 43.76 -6.08
C PRO A 46 25.80 42.92 -5.03
N LEU A 47 25.65 41.61 -5.25
CA LEU A 47 24.97 40.71 -4.31
C LEU A 47 25.88 40.29 -3.14
N VAL A 48 27.22 40.32 -3.29
CA VAL A 48 28.17 40.02 -2.19
C VAL A 48 29.56 40.67 -2.39
N GLU A 49 29.64 42.00 -2.46
CA GLU A 49 30.91 42.76 -2.66
C GLU A 49 31.99 42.52 -1.57
N ASP A 50 31.65 41.93 -0.41
CA ASP A 50 32.56 41.76 0.72
C ASP A 50 32.90 40.28 1.08
N LEU A 51 32.61 39.31 0.20
CA LEU A 51 32.84 37.89 0.52
C LEU A 51 34.32 37.50 0.42
N SER A 52 35.04 37.54 1.55
CA SER A 52 36.40 36.98 1.62
C SER A 52 36.43 35.46 1.41
N ALA A 53 37.55 34.92 0.90
CA ALA A 53 37.76 33.48 0.74
C ALA A 53 37.59 32.72 2.07
N THR A 54 38.07 33.30 3.17
CA THR A 54 37.89 32.78 4.52
C THR A 54 36.42 32.75 4.92
N GLY A 55 35.67 33.83 4.64
CA GLY A 55 34.23 33.91 4.90
C GLY A 55 33.43 32.88 4.10
N GLY A 56 33.70 32.75 2.79
CA GLY A 56 33.08 31.75 1.93
C GLY A 56 33.36 30.32 2.40
N ARG A 57 34.62 29.99 2.72
CA ARG A 57 34.98 28.67 3.28
C ARG A 57 34.27 28.40 4.61
N ALA A 58 34.19 29.40 5.49
CA ALA A 58 33.52 29.26 6.79
C ALA A 58 32.01 29.01 6.62
N ILE A 59 31.33 29.77 5.76
CA ILE A 59 29.90 29.59 5.46
C ILE A 59 29.63 28.21 4.88
N LEU A 60 30.38 27.80 3.83
CA LEU A 60 30.21 26.49 3.20
C LEU A 60 30.51 25.34 4.15
N SER A 61 31.54 25.47 5.00
CA SER A 61 31.87 24.46 6.01
C SER A 61 30.77 24.33 7.07
N ALA A 62 30.21 25.46 7.52
CA ALA A 62 29.09 25.48 8.46
C ALA A 62 27.85 24.83 7.83
N ILE A 63 27.48 25.21 6.59
CA ILE A 63 26.35 24.62 5.87
C ILE A 63 26.58 23.11 5.68
N GLY A 64 27.74 22.70 5.18
CA GLY A 64 28.04 21.28 4.96
C GLY A 64 27.96 20.46 6.24
N GLY A 65 28.60 20.93 7.32
CA GLY A 65 28.58 20.25 8.63
C GLY A 65 27.16 20.13 9.21
N THR A 66 26.40 21.23 9.18
CA THR A 66 25.02 21.23 9.68
C THR A 66 24.11 20.34 8.84
N MET A 67 24.18 20.38 7.51
CA MET A 67 23.31 19.57 6.65
C MET A 67 23.55 18.07 6.79
N LEU A 68 24.80 17.64 6.97
CA LEU A 68 25.10 16.24 7.27
C LEU A 68 24.51 15.80 8.61
N GLY A 69 24.60 16.65 9.65
CA GLY A 69 24.01 16.40 10.96
C GLY A 69 22.48 16.33 10.94
N VAL A 70 21.83 17.26 10.23
CA VAL A 70 20.37 17.27 10.06
C VAL A 70 19.92 16.04 9.27
N ALA A 71 20.60 15.69 8.18
CA ALA A 71 20.30 14.48 7.41
C ALA A 71 20.41 13.20 8.26
N ALA A 72 21.48 13.07 9.06
CA ALA A 72 21.66 11.93 9.97
C ALA A 72 20.57 11.88 11.05
N THR A 73 20.17 13.03 11.59
CA THR A 73 19.09 13.14 12.58
C THR A 73 17.74 12.76 11.98
N SER A 74 17.42 13.26 10.78
CA SER A 74 16.21 12.88 10.04
C SER A 74 16.16 11.38 9.78
N PHE A 75 17.28 10.77 9.36
CA PHE A 75 17.36 9.33 9.15
C PHE A 75 17.12 8.53 10.44
N SER A 76 17.72 8.97 11.56
CA SER A 76 17.52 8.36 12.87
C SER A 76 16.07 8.41 13.32
N ILE A 77 15.41 9.58 13.17
CA ILE A 77 13.98 9.74 13.48
C ILE A 77 13.14 8.80 12.62
N THR A 78 13.39 8.74 11.31
CA THR A 78 12.66 7.84 10.39
C THR A 78 12.80 6.37 10.81
N ILE A 79 14.00 5.90 11.17
CA ILE A 79 14.19 4.53 11.66
C ILE A 79 13.49 4.32 13.00
N SER A 80 13.57 5.27 13.93
CA SER A 80 12.91 5.16 15.22
C SER A 80 11.40 5.05 15.07
N VAL A 81 10.81 5.84 14.17
CA VAL A 81 9.40 5.76 13.81
C VAL A 81 9.08 4.41 13.18
N LEU A 82 9.86 3.96 12.21
CA LEU A 82 9.71 2.65 11.57
C LEU A 82 9.66 1.51 12.61
N ALA A 83 10.60 1.51 13.55
CA ALA A 83 10.69 0.53 14.63
C ALA A 83 9.46 0.59 15.54
N THR A 84 9.03 1.79 15.93
CA THR A 84 7.88 2.00 16.81
C THR A 84 6.58 1.57 16.15
N THR A 85 6.34 2.00 14.91
CA THR A 85 5.17 1.61 14.11
C THR A 85 5.18 0.11 13.82
N SER A 86 6.35 -0.50 13.57
CA SER A 86 6.45 -1.96 13.35
C SER A 86 6.14 -2.75 14.60
N SER A 87 6.52 -2.23 15.77
CA SER A 87 6.18 -2.86 17.04
C SER A 87 4.69 -2.71 17.36
N ALA A 88 4.11 -1.53 17.12
CA ALA A 88 2.72 -1.23 17.46
C ALA A 88 1.70 -1.83 16.48
N TYR A 89 2.00 -1.77 15.18
CA TYR A 89 1.07 -2.16 14.10
C TYR A 89 1.61 -3.26 13.20
N GLY A 90 2.80 -3.80 13.47
CA GLY A 90 3.39 -4.96 12.79
C GLY A 90 4.22 -4.65 11.55
N PRO A 91 5.14 -5.57 11.20
CA PRO A 91 6.14 -5.34 10.14
C PRO A 91 5.55 -5.24 8.73
N ARG A 92 4.32 -5.73 8.52
CA ARG A 92 3.66 -5.78 7.20
C ARG A 92 3.14 -4.42 6.76
N LEU A 93 2.64 -3.63 7.71
CA LEU A 93 2.08 -2.29 7.50
C LEU A 93 3.17 -1.21 7.33
N VAL A 94 4.41 -1.55 7.66
CA VAL A 94 5.55 -0.64 7.75
C VAL A 94 6.41 -0.60 6.48
N ARG A 95 6.30 -1.60 5.60
CA ARG A 95 7.03 -1.62 4.30
C ARG A 95 6.75 -0.38 3.46
N ASN A 96 5.54 0.18 3.54
CA ASN A 96 5.16 1.38 2.79
C ASN A 96 5.78 2.68 3.34
N PHE A 97 6.35 2.67 4.55
CA PHE A 97 6.97 3.85 5.15
C PHE A 97 8.32 4.19 4.51
N MET A 98 9.10 3.17 4.12
CA MET A 98 10.37 3.38 3.40
C MET A 98 10.16 3.87 1.95
N ALA A 99 8.99 3.57 1.38
CA ALA A 99 8.55 4.08 0.07
C ALA A 99 7.94 5.49 0.15
N ASP A 100 7.88 6.11 1.34
CA ASP A 100 7.31 7.43 1.52
C ASP A 100 8.18 8.50 0.82
N ARG A 101 7.59 9.14 -0.19
CA ARG A 101 8.28 10.15 -1.02
C ARG A 101 8.68 11.38 -0.23
N GLY A 102 7.93 11.76 0.81
CA GLY A 102 8.27 12.93 1.63
C GLY A 102 9.62 12.72 2.32
N ASN A 103 9.80 11.56 2.93
CA ASN A 103 11.06 11.20 3.58
C ASN A 103 12.23 11.07 2.59
N GLN A 104 11.99 10.50 1.40
CA GLN A 104 13.01 10.43 0.34
C GLN A 104 13.43 11.82 -0.16
N VAL A 105 12.47 12.73 -0.36
CA VAL A 105 12.74 14.11 -0.80
C VAL A 105 13.56 14.86 0.24
N VAL A 106 13.17 14.78 1.52
CA VAL A 106 13.90 15.45 2.61
C VAL A 106 15.35 14.99 2.66
N LEU A 107 15.59 13.67 2.68
CA LEU A 107 16.95 13.15 2.73
C LEU A 107 17.74 13.53 1.47
N ALA A 108 17.10 13.46 0.31
CA ALA A 108 17.72 13.82 -0.96
C ALA A 108 18.16 15.29 -0.97
N VAL A 109 17.30 16.21 -0.55
CA VAL A 109 17.60 17.66 -0.54
C VAL A 109 18.71 17.99 0.46
N LEU A 110 18.61 17.52 1.72
CA LEU A 110 19.63 17.78 2.75
C LEU A 110 21.01 17.22 2.35
N THR A 111 21.04 16.00 1.83
CA THR A 111 22.29 15.37 1.36
C THR A 111 22.85 16.10 0.13
N SER A 112 21.98 16.61 -0.73
CA SER A 112 22.37 17.36 -1.92
C SER A 112 22.99 18.71 -1.57
N THR A 113 22.42 19.46 -0.62
CA THR A 113 23.02 20.72 -0.14
C THR A 113 24.38 20.47 0.51
N PHE A 114 24.54 19.37 1.25
CA PHE A 114 25.84 18.94 1.77
C PHE A 114 26.87 18.70 0.66
N LEU A 115 26.51 17.90 -0.36
CA LEU A 115 27.40 17.61 -1.48
C LEU A 115 27.73 18.88 -2.28
N TYR A 116 26.74 19.72 -2.54
CA TYR A 116 26.91 21.03 -3.18
C TYR A 116 27.95 21.87 -2.43
N ALA A 117 27.78 22.03 -1.11
CA ALA A 117 28.68 22.82 -0.28
C ALA A 117 30.12 22.28 -0.32
N LEU A 118 30.32 20.95 -0.31
CA LEU A 118 31.65 20.35 -0.43
C LEU A 118 32.31 20.60 -1.79
N ILE A 119 31.56 20.50 -2.88
CA ILE A 119 32.10 20.74 -4.23
C ILE A 119 32.49 22.21 -4.39
N VAL A 120 31.64 23.14 -3.95
CA VAL A 120 31.97 24.58 -3.99
C VAL A 120 33.14 24.89 -3.06
N LEU A 121 33.17 24.31 -1.85
CA LEU A 121 34.26 24.52 -0.89
C LEU A 121 35.61 24.12 -1.47
N ARG A 122 35.67 23.00 -2.18
CA ARG A 122 36.87 22.52 -2.89
C ARG A 122 37.36 23.50 -3.95
N SER A 123 36.49 24.32 -4.52
CA SER A 123 36.86 25.26 -5.59
C SER A 123 37.49 26.56 -5.09
N ILE A 124 37.36 26.90 -3.80
CA ILE A 124 37.92 28.15 -3.23
C ILE A 124 39.43 28.01 -3.02
N HIS A 125 40.20 28.90 -3.64
CA HIS A 125 41.67 29.00 -3.50
C HIS A 125 42.05 30.35 -2.90
N THR A 126 43.07 30.37 -2.04
CA THR A 126 43.66 31.58 -1.45
C THR A 126 44.98 31.91 -2.11
N GLU A 127 45.39 33.18 -2.14
CA GLU A 127 46.70 33.59 -2.70
C GLU A 127 47.88 32.95 -1.95
N GLU A 128 47.69 32.59 -0.67
CA GLU A 128 48.63 31.80 0.12
C GLU A 128 48.86 30.37 -0.41
N ASP A 129 47.94 29.85 -1.25
CA ASP A 129 48.05 28.52 -1.88
C ASP A 129 48.92 28.54 -3.16
N GLY A 130 49.53 29.69 -3.50
CA GLY A 130 50.40 29.85 -4.68
C GLY A 130 49.67 29.94 -6.02
N VAL A 131 48.35 30.18 -5.99
CA VAL A 131 47.46 30.36 -7.15
C VAL A 131 46.70 31.68 -6.97
N VAL A 132 46.28 32.34 -8.06
CA VAL A 132 45.41 33.53 -7.99
C VAL A 132 44.17 33.22 -7.14
N GLY A 133 43.88 34.08 -6.16
CA GLY A 133 42.73 33.90 -5.26
C GLY A 133 41.42 33.82 -6.05
N PHE A 134 40.58 32.83 -5.73
CA PHE A 134 39.29 32.62 -6.42
C PHE A 134 38.21 32.27 -5.41
N VAL A 135 37.13 33.06 -5.42
CA VAL A 135 35.94 32.88 -4.59
C VAL A 135 34.71 32.92 -5.51
N PRO A 136 33.98 31.79 -5.67
CA PRO A 136 32.81 31.73 -6.54
C PRO A 136 31.58 32.32 -5.82
N VAL A 137 31.36 33.62 -6.00
CA VAL A 137 30.33 34.36 -5.26
C VAL A 137 28.93 33.81 -5.55
N LEU A 138 28.59 33.54 -6.83
CA LEU A 138 27.28 32.99 -7.18
C LEU A 138 27.08 31.61 -6.58
N ALA A 139 28.10 30.76 -6.63
CA ALA A 139 28.04 29.43 -6.05
C ALA A 139 27.85 29.47 -4.52
N VAL A 140 28.51 30.39 -3.81
CA VAL A 140 28.32 30.56 -2.36
C VAL A 140 26.93 31.12 -2.04
N SER A 141 26.45 32.13 -2.77
CA SER A 141 25.10 32.68 -2.58
C SER A 141 24.02 31.62 -2.80
N ALA A 142 24.17 30.76 -3.80
CA ALA A 142 23.28 29.63 -4.01
C ALA A 142 23.33 28.63 -2.84
N ALA A 143 24.50 28.37 -2.25
CA ALA A 143 24.62 27.54 -1.04
C ALA A 143 23.79 28.10 0.12
N VAL A 144 23.86 29.43 0.34
CA VAL A 144 23.10 30.11 1.39
C VAL A 144 21.60 30.01 1.12
N LEU A 145 21.16 30.21 -0.13
CA LEU A 145 19.76 30.06 -0.51
C LEU A 145 19.25 28.62 -0.28
N LEU A 146 20.05 27.62 -0.67
CA LEU A 146 19.74 26.21 -0.40
C LEU A 146 19.64 25.94 1.10
N ALA A 147 20.55 26.47 1.91
CA ALA A 147 20.50 26.32 3.36
C ALA A 147 19.26 26.96 3.99
N VAL A 148 18.78 28.11 3.47
CA VAL A 148 17.51 28.72 3.90
C VAL A 148 16.33 27.84 3.49
N ALA A 149 16.34 27.29 2.28
CA ALA A 149 15.30 26.35 1.83
C ALA A 149 15.29 25.06 2.69
N ASP A 150 16.46 24.58 3.12
CA ASP A 150 16.59 23.40 3.97
C ASP A 150 15.90 23.57 5.33
N VAL A 151 15.83 24.79 5.87
CA VAL A 151 15.04 25.07 7.07
C VAL A 151 13.55 24.79 6.83
N ALA A 152 13.01 25.21 5.69
CA ALA A 152 11.63 24.92 5.33
C ALA A 152 11.39 23.42 5.10
N VAL A 153 12.35 22.73 4.47
CA VAL A 153 12.33 21.27 4.29
C VAL A 153 12.36 20.54 5.62
N LEU A 154 13.13 21.02 6.60
CA LEU A 154 13.17 20.45 7.95
C LEU A 154 11.84 20.64 8.69
N VAL A 155 11.23 21.83 8.62
CA VAL A 155 9.90 22.07 9.22
C VAL A 155 8.84 21.18 8.56
N TYR A 156 8.88 21.06 7.23
CA TYR A 156 8.04 20.12 6.49
C TYR A 156 8.26 18.67 6.96
N PHE A 157 9.52 18.23 7.11
CA PHE A 157 9.86 16.88 7.56
C PHE A 157 9.25 16.58 8.92
N ILE A 158 9.39 17.49 9.90
CA ILE A 158 8.84 17.31 11.25
C ILE A 158 7.32 17.17 11.18
N HIS A 159 6.64 18.04 10.43
CA HIS A 159 5.19 17.97 10.27
C HIS A 159 4.75 16.67 9.57
N HIS A 160 5.43 16.29 8.49
CA HIS A 160 5.15 15.10 7.71
C HIS A 160 5.31 13.82 8.54
N ILE A 161 6.43 13.70 9.26
CA ILE A 161 6.66 12.55 10.16
C ILE A 161 5.59 12.51 11.25
N ALA A 162 5.30 13.62 11.92
CA ALA A 162 4.29 13.65 12.97
C ALA A 162 2.89 13.21 12.47
N MET A 163 2.49 13.60 11.26
CA MET A 163 1.22 13.19 10.66
C MET A 163 1.22 11.74 10.14
N SER A 164 2.39 11.26 9.68
CA SER A 164 2.52 9.90 9.13
C SER A 164 2.40 8.79 10.18
N VAL A 165 2.73 9.10 11.43
CA VAL A 165 2.68 8.14 12.56
C VAL A 165 1.26 7.97 13.11
N GLN A 166 0.34 8.87 12.78
CA GLN A 166 -1.03 8.78 13.28
C GLN A 166 -1.72 7.51 12.76
N VAL A 167 -2.32 6.75 13.68
CA VAL A 167 -3.05 5.51 13.39
C VAL A 167 -4.12 5.72 12.34
N THR A 168 -4.77 6.88 12.37
CA THR A 168 -5.78 7.32 11.39
C THR A 168 -5.23 7.37 9.97
N THR A 169 -4.00 7.86 9.78
CA THR A 169 -3.31 7.88 8.48
C THR A 169 -3.06 6.46 7.98
N LEU A 170 -2.60 5.57 8.87
CA LEU A 170 -2.37 4.16 8.51
C LEU A 170 -3.68 3.45 8.14
N GLN A 171 -4.73 3.61 8.95
CA GLN A 171 -6.06 3.08 8.68
C GLN A 171 -6.61 3.57 7.35
N THR A 172 -6.48 4.86 7.06
CA THR A 172 -6.95 5.46 5.81
C THR A 172 -6.22 4.89 4.60
N ARG A 173 -4.89 4.68 4.69
CA ARG A 173 -4.10 4.06 3.63
C ARG A 173 -4.52 2.62 3.36
N VAL A 174 -4.71 1.82 4.41
CA VAL A 174 -5.14 0.42 4.28
C VAL A 174 -6.58 0.32 3.78
N LEU A 175 -7.46 1.23 4.20
CA LEU A 175 -8.81 1.33 3.65
C LEU A 175 -8.77 1.64 2.15
N ALA A 176 -7.95 2.60 1.73
CA ALA A 176 -7.79 2.92 0.31
C ALA A 176 -7.17 1.76 -0.49
N ASP A 177 -6.28 0.96 0.12
CA ASP A 177 -5.81 -0.30 -0.46
C ASP A 177 -6.96 -1.28 -0.66
N LEU A 178 -7.79 -1.48 0.35
CA LEU A 178 -8.95 -2.36 0.28
C LEU A 178 -9.96 -1.89 -0.78
N GLU A 179 -10.32 -0.61 -0.81
CA GLU A 179 -11.25 -0.04 -1.79
C GLU A 179 -10.75 -0.24 -3.23
N ARG A 180 -9.47 0.02 -3.49
CA ARG A 180 -8.88 -0.22 -4.81
C ARG A 180 -8.94 -1.68 -5.22
N VAL A 181 -8.65 -2.59 -4.30
CA VAL A 181 -8.67 -4.02 -4.59
C VAL A 181 -10.09 -4.49 -4.86
N ILE A 182 -11.08 -3.93 -4.15
CA ILE A 182 -12.51 -4.14 -4.43
C ILE A 182 -12.85 -3.63 -5.83
N ASP A 183 -12.37 -2.46 -6.24
CA ASP A 183 -12.58 -1.91 -7.60
C ASP A 183 -11.95 -2.76 -8.70
N GLU A 184 -10.74 -3.28 -8.47
CA GLU A 184 -10.01 -4.11 -9.42
C GLU A 184 -10.64 -5.50 -9.58
N THR A 185 -11.03 -6.13 -8.47
CA THR A 185 -11.48 -7.54 -8.46
C THR A 185 -12.99 -7.69 -8.56
N ARG A 186 -13.75 -6.65 -8.19
CA ARG A 186 -15.21 -6.59 -8.20
C ARG A 186 -15.64 -5.26 -8.81
N PRO A 187 -15.39 -4.98 -10.09
CA PRO A 187 -15.81 -3.72 -10.70
C PRO A 187 -17.32 -3.54 -10.61
N GLU A 188 -17.77 -2.30 -10.46
CA GLU A 188 -19.18 -1.97 -10.60
C GLU A 188 -19.62 -2.31 -12.04
N ARG A 189 -20.53 -3.27 -12.17
CA ARG A 189 -21.12 -3.66 -13.45
C ARG A 189 -22.52 -3.06 -13.47
N GLU A 190 -22.84 -2.32 -14.53
CA GLU A 190 -24.19 -1.77 -14.73
C GLU A 190 -25.21 -2.91 -14.65
N ALA A 191 -26.36 -2.62 -14.05
CA ALA A 191 -27.51 -3.52 -14.09
C ALA A 191 -27.79 -3.89 -15.56
N ASP A 192 -28.19 -5.14 -15.81
CA ASP A 192 -28.64 -5.52 -17.14
C ASP A 192 -29.77 -4.58 -17.60
N ALA A 193 -30.05 -4.52 -18.90
CA ALA A 193 -31.04 -3.59 -19.50
C ALA A 193 -32.43 -3.61 -18.82
N ASP A 194 -32.74 -4.68 -18.08
CA ASP A 194 -33.98 -4.88 -17.33
C ASP A 194 -33.94 -4.35 -15.88
N GLY A 195 -32.87 -3.66 -15.46
CA GLY A 195 -32.72 -3.09 -14.11
C GLY A 195 -32.48 -4.12 -13.01
N ALA A 196 -32.27 -5.39 -13.36
CA ALA A 196 -31.87 -6.43 -12.41
C ALA A 196 -30.38 -6.26 -12.06
N PRO A 197 -29.98 -6.45 -10.77
CA PRO A 197 -28.57 -6.53 -10.41
C PRO A 197 -27.89 -7.55 -11.34
N TRP A 198 -26.76 -7.20 -11.94
CA TRP A 198 -26.01 -8.10 -12.83
C TRP A 198 -25.76 -9.42 -12.09
N ARG A 199 -26.58 -10.44 -12.35
CA ARG A 199 -26.45 -11.78 -11.78
C ARG A 199 -25.53 -12.51 -12.72
N GLY A 200 -24.25 -12.15 -12.66
CA GLY A 200 -23.21 -12.57 -13.59
C GLY A 200 -23.55 -13.88 -14.25
N ASP A 201 -23.98 -13.75 -15.51
CA ASP A 201 -24.77 -14.71 -16.26
C ASP A 201 -24.47 -16.15 -15.79
N ALA A 202 -25.27 -16.63 -14.83
CA ALA A 202 -25.12 -17.97 -14.25
C ALA A 202 -25.26 -19.05 -15.35
N THR A 203 -25.81 -18.64 -16.49
CA THR A 203 -25.99 -19.37 -17.73
C THR A 203 -24.79 -19.30 -18.70
N SER A 204 -23.64 -18.72 -18.32
CA SER A 204 -22.52 -18.54 -19.27
C SER A 204 -21.13 -19.03 -18.85
N VAL A 205 -21.06 -19.97 -17.91
CA VAL A 205 -20.07 -21.04 -18.06
C VAL A 205 -20.48 -21.75 -19.34
N GLY A 206 -19.96 -21.32 -20.50
CA GLY A 206 -20.22 -22.00 -21.77
C GLY A 206 -19.98 -23.51 -21.59
N PRO A 207 -20.57 -24.38 -22.43
CA PRO A 207 -20.64 -25.82 -22.18
C PRO A 207 -19.33 -26.35 -21.60
N ALA A 208 -19.43 -27.19 -20.57
CA ALA A 208 -18.28 -27.83 -19.94
C ALA A 208 -17.35 -28.29 -21.06
N LEU A 209 -16.12 -27.77 -21.06
CA LEU A 209 -15.16 -28.21 -22.07
C LEU A 209 -14.78 -29.65 -21.73
N ASP A 210 -15.44 -30.58 -22.39
CA ASP A 210 -15.02 -31.98 -22.47
C ASP A 210 -13.75 -32.00 -23.33
N GLY A 211 -12.60 -31.96 -22.66
CA GLY A 211 -11.31 -31.91 -23.32
C GLY A 211 -10.18 -32.30 -22.37
N PRO A 212 -9.02 -32.68 -22.91
CA PRO A 212 -7.87 -32.99 -22.08
C PRO A 212 -7.45 -31.72 -21.29
N VAL A 213 -7.10 -31.93 -20.02
CA VAL A 213 -6.70 -30.88 -19.08
C VAL A 213 -5.19 -30.95 -18.86
N ARG A 214 -4.50 -29.84 -19.06
CA ARG A 214 -3.08 -29.67 -18.71
C ARG A 214 -2.95 -28.72 -17.52
N VAL A 215 -2.18 -29.09 -16.52
CA VAL A 215 -1.94 -28.25 -15.34
C VAL A 215 -0.60 -27.53 -15.49
N VAL A 216 -0.63 -26.20 -15.58
CA VAL A 216 0.56 -25.38 -15.50
C VAL A 216 0.95 -25.24 -14.03
N ARG A 217 2.18 -25.64 -13.71
CA ARG A 217 2.69 -25.68 -12.34
C ARG A 217 3.65 -24.53 -12.03
N ALA A 218 3.70 -24.16 -10.76
CA ALA A 218 4.67 -23.24 -10.21
C ALA A 218 6.09 -23.83 -10.32
N THR A 219 7.07 -22.97 -10.58
CA THR A 219 8.51 -23.33 -10.65
C THR A 219 9.32 -22.71 -9.51
N SER A 220 8.63 -22.15 -8.51
CA SER A 220 9.20 -21.47 -7.35
C SER A 220 8.16 -21.32 -6.25
N THR A 221 8.62 -21.25 -4.99
CA THR A 221 7.76 -21.08 -3.82
C THR A 221 7.49 -19.61 -3.52
N GLY A 222 6.25 -19.26 -3.19
CA GLY A 222 5.85 -17.92 -2.78
C GLY A 222 4.34 -17.74 -2.71
N TYR A 223 3.90 -16.49 -2.59
CA TYR A 223 2.49 -16.11 -2.71
C TYR A 223 2.22 -15.57 -4.11
N VAL A 224 1.07 -15.93 -4.69
CA VAL A 224 0.57 -15.25 -5.89
C VAL A 224 0.22 -13.81 -5.50
N ALA A 225 1.00 -12.84 -5.94
CA ALA A 225 0.78 -11.42 -5.67
C ALA A 225 -0.15 -10.77 -6.69
N GLY A 226 -0.23 -11.33 -7.89
CA GLY A 226 -1.13 -10.86 -8.93
C GLY A 226 -1.16 -11.78 -10.13
N ILE A 227 -2.21 -11.64 -10.93
CA ILE A 227 -2.42 -12.39 -12.17
C ILE A 227 -2.71 -11.40 -13.29
N ASP A 228 -1.95 -11.47 -14.37
CA ASP A 228 -2.26 -10.77 -15.62
C ASP A 228 -3.35 -11.54 -16.38
N LEU A 229 -4.60 -11.28 -15.99
CA LEU A 229 -5.78 -11.90 -16.59
C LEU A 229 -5.88 -11.59 -18.09
N ALA A 230 -5.42 -10.41 -18.54
CA ALA A 230 -5.44 -10.05 -19.96
C ALA A 230 -4.43 -10.89 -20.76
N ALA A 231 -3.23 -11.15 -20.21
CA ALA A 231 -2.27 -12.07 -20.80
C ALA A 231 -2.82 -13.49 -20.89
N LEU A 232 -3.51 -13.99 -19.85
CA LEU A 232 -4.16 -15.30 -19.86
C LEU A 232 -5.30 -15.38 -20.91
N VAL A 233 -6.10 -14.33 -21.07
CA VAL A 233 -7.14 -14.25 -22.11
C VAL A 233 -6.51 -14.30 -23.50
N ALA A 234 -5.48 -13.48 -23.74
CA ALA A 234 -4.78 -13.43 -25.02
C ALA A 234 -4.16 -14.79 -25.37
N GLU A 235 -3.59 -15.48 -24.39
CA GLU A 235 -3.00 -16.80 -24.59
C GLU A 235 -4.05 -17.88 -24.86
N ALA A 236 -5.13 -17.90 -24.08
CA ALA A 236 -6.26 -18.81 -24.33
C ALA A 236 -6.87 -18.61 -25.72
N ARG A 237 -6.99 -17.34 -26.18
CA ARG A 237 -7.45 -17.02 -27.54
C ARG A 237 -6.52 -17.59 -28.61
N ARG A 238 -5.19 -17.39 -28.47
CA ARG A 238 -4.20 -17.90 -29.43
C ARG A 238 -4.26 -19.43 -29.58
N ARG A 239 -4.48 -20.15 -28.48
CA ARG A 239 -4.51 -21.62 -28.46
C ARG A 239 -5.88 -22.23 -28.74
N GLY A 240 -6.93 -21.42 -28.78
CA GLY A 240 -8.30 -21.94 -28.76
C GLY A 240 -8.65 -22.69 -27.45
N ALA A 241 -7.94 -22.39 -26.36
CA ALA A 241 -8.11 -23.03 -25.06
C ALA A 241 -8.95 -22.18 -24.10
N ARG A 242 -9.20 -22.72 -22.89
CA ARG A 242 -9.65 -21.97 -21.71
C ARG A 242 -8.72 -22.20 -20.54
N HIS A 243 -8.55 -21.17 -19.72
CA HIS A 243 -7.79 -21.22 -18.47
C HIS A 243 -8.75 -21.22 -17.29
N ARG A 244 -8.58 -22.16 -16.36
CA ARG A 244 -9.21 -22.12 -15.04
C ARG A 244 -8.14 -21.85 -14.00
N VAL A 245 -8.18 -20.67 -13.39
CA VAL A 245 -7.24 -20.27 -12.35
C VAL A 245 -7.46 -21.13 -11.12
N VAL A 246 -6.40 -21.78 -10.65
CA VAL A 246 -6.40 -22.61 -9.44
C VAL A 246 -5.81 -21.81 -8.27
N ALA A 247 -4.64 -21.22 -8.47
CA ALA A 247 -3.98 -20.38 -7.47
C ALA A 247 -4.33 -18.91 -7.71
N ARG A 248 -5.26 -18.38 -6.92
CA ARG A 248 -5.67 -16.96 -6.98
C ARG A 248 -4.67 -16.07 -6.22
N PRO A 249 -4.71 -14.72 -6.39
CA PRO A 249 -3.94 -13.82 -5.55
C PRO A 249 -4.15 -14.10 -4.06
N GLY A 250 -3.05 -14.16 -3.30
CA GLY A 250 -3.02 -14.55 -1.90
C GLY A 250 -2.75 -16.02 -1.61
N THR A 251 -2.90 -16.91 -2.60
CA THR A 251 -2.57 -18.33 -2.44
C THR A 251 -1.07 -18.52 -2.29
N HIS A 252 -0.65 -19.23 -1.23
CA HIS A 252 0.71 -19.71 -1.09
C HIS A 252 0.90 -20.97 -1.94
N VAL A 253 1.88 -20.96 -2.83
CA VAL A 253 2.24 -22.08 -3.70
C VAL A 253 3.68 -22.50 -3.43
N VAL A 254 3.94 -23.80 -3.48
CA VAL A 254 5.30 -24.35 -3.50
C VAL A 254 5.67 -24.80 -4.92
N ASP A 255 6.97 -25.01 -5.16
CA ASP A 255 7.43 -25.60 -6.42
C ASP A 255 6.64 -26.88 -6.78
N GLY A 256 6.10 -26.92 -8.00
CA GLY A 256 5.23 -28.00 -8.47
C GLY A 256 3.74 -27.84 -8.20
N ASP A 257 3.28 -26.87 -7.40
CA ASP A 257 1.85 -26.65 -7.16
C ASP A 257 1.10 -26.15 -8.41
N PRO A 258 -0.20 -26.47 -8.56
CA PRO A 258 -1.00 -26.00 -9.70
C PRO A 258 -1.25 -24.50 -9.64
N LEU A 259 -0.97 -23.79 -10.75
CA LEU A 259 -1.31 -22.37 -10.91
C LEU A 259 -2.61 -22.21 -11.70
N VAL A 260 -2.69 -22.86 -12.86
CA VAL A 260 -3.81 -22.75 -13.80
C VAL A 260 -3.99 -24.06 -14.57
N GLU A 261 -5.24 -24.45 -14.79
CA GLU A 261 -5.62 -25.54 -15.68
C GLU A 261 -5.90 -24.98 -17.08
N VAL A 262 -5.28 -25.55 -18.10
CA VAL A 262 -5.55 -25.30 -19.52
C VAL A 262 -6.46 -26.41 -20.01
N VAL A 263 -7.63 -26.06 -20.53
CA VAL A 263 -8.64 -26.99 -21.03
C VAL A 263 -8.81 -26.78 -22.54
N GLY A 264 -8.60 -27.86 -23.30
CA GLY A 264 -8.67 -27.85 -24.76
C GLY A 264 -7.51 -27.08 -25.44
N GLY A 265 -7.62 -26.90 -26.76
CA GLY A 265 -6.56 -26.30 -27.57
C GLY A 265 -5.35 -27.22 -27.79
N ASP A 266 -4.25 -26.62 -28.25
CA ASP A 266 -2.95 -27.31 -28.35
C ASP A 266 -2.30 -27.42 -26.96
N LEU A 267 -2.32 -28.63 -26.40
CA LEU A 267 -1.77 -28.93 -25.07
C LEU A 267 -0.25 -29.14 -25.04
N ASP A 268 0.39 -29.21 -26.21
CA ASP A 268 1.85 -29.38 -26.32
C ASP A 268 2.56 -28.02 -26.46
N ALA A 269 1.81 -26.92 -26.53
CA ALA A 269 2.36 -25.58 -26.64
C ALA A 269 2.97 -25.08 -25.30
N ASP A 270 4.03 -24.27 -25.40
CA ASP A 270 4.88 -23.83 -24.28
C ASP A 270 4.12 -23.12 -23.14
N GLU A 271 4.08 -23.73 -21.95
CA GLU A 271 3.40 -23.19 -20.76
C GLU A 271 4.02 -21.90 -20.21
N ALA A 272 5.18 -21.46 -20.71
CA ALA A 272 5.89 -20.29 -20.21
C ALA A 272 5.02 -19.04 -20.16
N VAL A 273 4.19 -18.79 -21.18
CA VAL A 273 3.34 -17.60 -21.22
C VAL A 273 2.27 -17.62 -20.13
N ALA A 274 1.60 -18.75 -19.94
CA ALA A 274 0.59 -18.91 -18.89
C ALA A 274 1.24 -18.80 -17.50
N ARG A 275 2.44 -19.37 -17.31
CA ARG A 275 3.19 -19.27 -16.06
C ARG A 275 3.64 -17.83 -15.77
N LEU A 276 4.13 -17.12 -16.78
CA LEU A 276 4.58 -15.72 -16.67
C LEU A 276 3.46 -14.72 -16.37
N ALA A 277 2.19 -15.14 -16.51
CA ALA A 277 1.05 -14.33 -16.09
C ALA A 277 0.86 -14.30 -14.56
N PHE A 278 1.52 -15.19 -13.81
CA PHE A 278 1.49 -15.23 -12.35
C PHE A 278 2.72 -14.54 -11.77
N ASP A 279 2.50 -13.50 -10.97
CA ASP A 279 3.56 -12.86 -10.19
C ASP A 279 3.69 -13.54 -8.82
N LEU A 280 4.80 -14.24 -8.60
CA LEU A 280 5.10 -14.90 -7.33
C LEU A 280 6.04 -14.05 -6.48
N GLN A 281 5.62 -13.74 -5.25
CA GLN A 281 6.36 -12.92 -4.32
C GLN A 281 6.60 -13.65 -2.99
N PRO A 282 7.69 -13.35 -2.25
CA PRO A 282 8.00 -14.02 -0.99
C PRO A 282 7.05 -13.65 0.17
N ALA A 283 6.16 -12.67 -0.01
CA ALA A 283 5.18 -12.25 0.98
C ALA A 283 3.87 -11.85 0.29
N ARG A 284 2.74 -12.00 1.01
CA ARG A 284 1.43 -11.47 0.56
C ARG A 284 1.49 -9.96 0.41
N THR A 285 0.73 -9.46 -0.55
CA THR A 285 0.52 -8.03 -0.79
C THR A 285 -0.98 -7.81 -0.94
N PRO A 286 -1.51 -6.60 -0.66
CA PRO A 286 -2.92 -6.34 -0.90
C PRO A 286 -3.28 -6.34 -2.40
N HIS A 287 -2.30 -6.29 -3.32
CA HIS A 287 -2.58 -6.26 -4.75
C HIS A 287 -3.42 -7.46 -5.18
N GLN A 288 -4.62 -7.20 -5.71
CA GLN A 288 -5.63 -8.20 -6.10
C GLN A 288 -6.07 -9.22 -5.02
N ASP A 289 -5.56 -9.12 -3.78
CA ASP A 289 -5.83 -10.05 -2.68
C ASP A 289 -6.78 -9.41 -1.64
N ILE A 290 -8.08 -9.55 -1.88
CA ILE A 290 -9.13 -8.98 -1.02
C ILE A 290 -9.07 -9.56 0.40
N ASP A 291 -8.80 -10.87 0.53
CA ASP A 291 -8.70 -11.55 1.83
C ASP A 291 -7.64 -10.84 2.68
N TYR A 292 -6.45 -10.60 2.09
CA TYR A 292 -5.37 -9.92 2.80
C TYR A 292 -5.64 -8.44 3.07
N ALA A 293 -6.32 -7.74 2.16
CA ALA A 293 -6.68 -6.35 2.38
C ALA A 293 -7.67 -6.18 3.56
N VAL A 294 -8.67 -7.08 3.67
CA VAL A 294 -9.56 -7.16 4.84
C VAL A 294 -8.79 -7.55 6.09
N GLN A 295 -7.92 -8.57 5.99
CA GLN A 295 -7.10 -9.04 7.10
C GLN A 295 -6.23 -7.91 7.67
N GLN A 296 -5.65 -7.04 6.85
CA GLN A 296 -4.84 -5.91 7.32
C GLN A 296 -5.66 -4.89 8.13
N MET A 297 -6.89 -4.58 7.71
CA MET A 297 -7.78 -3.72 8.50
C MET A 297 -8.12 -4.34 9.85
N VAL A 298 -8.43 -5.63 9.86
CA VAL A 298 -8.71 -6.40 11.08
C VAL A 298 -7.46 -6.47 11.98
N GLU A 299 -6.28 -6.66 11.42
CA GLU A 299 -5.00 -6.72 12.12
C GLU A 299 -4.69 -5.39 12.84
N ILE A 300 -5.00 -4.24 12.23
CA ILE A 300 -4.91 -2.93 12.89
C ILE A 300 -5.82 -2.90 14.13
N GLY A 301 -7.08 -3.33 13.98
CA GLY A 301 -8.03 -3.31 15.09
C GLY A 301 -7.61 -4.24 16.24
N VAL A 302 -7.25 -5.48 15.92
CA VAL A 302 -6.80 -6.46 16.92
C VAL A 302 -5.52 -6.00 17.62
N ARG A 303 -4.56 -5.41 16.91
CA ARG A 303 -3.35 -4.88 17.55
C ARG A 303 -3.62 -3.70 18.46
N GLY A 304 -4.60 -2.85 18.14
CA GLY A 304 -5.07 -1.81 19.07
C GLY A 304 -5.50 -2.40 20.42
N LEU A 305 -6.05 -3.61 20.44
CA LEU A 305 -6.49 -4.33 21.63
C LEU A 305 -5.39 -5.12 22.34
N ALA A 306 -4.19 -5.22 21.76
CA ALA A 306 -3.09 -5.94 22.39
C ALA A 306 -2.69 -5.30 23.73
N SER A 307 -2.24 -6.13 24.68
CA SER A 307 -2.01 -5.75 26.08
C SER A 307 -1.05 -4.58 26.32
N GLY A 308 -0.22 -4.24 25.33
CA GLY A 308 0.70 -3.09 25.40
C GLY A 308 0.07 -1.75 25.02
N THR A 309 -0.95 -1.73 24.16
CA THR A 309 -1.60 -0.50 23.69
C THR A 309 -2.96 -0.32 24.36
N ASN A 310 -3.79 -1.38 24.39
CA ASN A 310 -5.13 -1.39 24.96
C ASN A 310 -5.98 -0.17 24.54
N ASP A 311 -5.94 0.18 23.25
CA ASP A 311 -6.72 1.26 22.64
C ASP A 311 -7.93 0.68 21.87
N PRO A 312 -9.10 0.56 22.51
CA PRO A 312 -10.31 0.08 21.85
C PRO A 312 -10.82 1.05 20.77
N TYR A 313 -10.43 2.32 20.76
CA TYR A 313 -10.89 3.27 19.74
C TYR A 313 -10.23 3.00 18.38
N THR A 314 -8.98 2.54 18.37
CA THR A 314 -8.33 2.03 17.15
C THR A 314 -9.14 0.87 16.54
N ALA A 315 -9.59 -0.08 17.36
CA ALA A 315 -10.43 -1.19 16.90
C ALA A 315 -11.81 -0.74 16.41
N VAL A 316 -12.44 0.19 17.13
CA VAL A 316 -13.72 0.79 16.71
C VAL A 316 -13.58 1.47 15.35
N GLY A 317 -12.54 2.29 15.15
CA GLY A 317 -12.26 2.96 13.89
C GLY A 317 -12.03 1.98 12.74
N ALA A 318 -11.26 0.91 12.98
CA ALA A 318 -11.03 -0.13 11.97
C ALA A 318 -12.33 -0.84 11.56
N LEU A 319 -13.22 -1.16 12.50
CA LEU A 319 -14.52 -1.78 12.23
C LEU A 319 -15.50 -0.84 11.51
N ASP A 320 -15.51 0.44 11.87
CA ASP A 320 -16.34 1.44 11.19
C ASP A 320 -15.85 1.67 9.76
N ALA A 321 -14.54 1.72 9.52
CA ALA A 321 -13.95 1.78 8.17
C ALA A 321 -14.27 0.52 7.35
N LEU A 322 -14.05 -0.67 7.93
CA LEU A 322 -14.35 -1.95 7.29
C LEU A 322 -15.82 -2.09 6.91
N SER A 323 -16.73 -1.46 7.67
CA SER A 323 -18.17 -1.45 7.35
C SER A 323 -18.47 -0.90 5.96
N GLY A 324 -17.79 0.17 5.54
CA GLY A 324 -18.00 0.77 4.22
C GLY A 324 -17.55 -0.15 3.10
N ALA A 325 -16.35 -0.71 3.24
CA ALA A 325 -15.75 -1.61 2.26
C ALA A 325 -16.54 -2.92 2.12
N LEU A 326 -16.89 -3.59 3.23
CA LEU A 326 -17.68 -4.82 3.20
C LEU A 326 -19.10 -4.58 2.68
N ARG A 327 -19.73 -3.44 3.02
CA ARG A 327 -21.03 -3.08 2.47
C ARG A 327 -20.95 -2.93 0.94
N THR A 328 -19.91 -2.28 0.45
CA THR A 328 -19.66 -2.14 -1.00
C THR A 328 -19.52 -3.52 -1.67
N LEU A 329 -18.73 -4.42 -1.07
CA LEU A 329 -18.60 -5.79 -1.55
C LEU A 329 -19.93 -6.57 -1.58
N CYS A 330 -20.79 -6.39 -0.58
CA CYS A 330 -22.11 -7.03 -0.55
C CYS A 330 -23.08 -6.48 -1.60
N LEU A 331 -22.96 -5.20 -1.95
CA LEU A 331 -23.79 -4.57 -2.99
C LEU A 331 -23.33 -4.92 -4.41
N ARG A 332 -22.06 -5.26 -4.59
CA ARG A 332 -21.53 -5.63 -5.90
C ARG A 332 -21.86 -7.08 -6.24
N PRO A 333 -22.09 -7.37 -7.52
CA PRO A 333 -22.30 -8.75 -7.95
C PRO A 333 -21.21 -9.71 -7.49
N THR A 334 -21.64 -10.88 -7.03
CA THR A 334 -20.75 -11.98 -6.64
C THR A 334 -21.07 -13.21 -7.48
N PRO A 335 -20.57 -13.28 -8.73
CA PRO A 335 -20.69 -14.50 -9.50
C PRO A 335 -19.89 -15.61 -8.79
N GLU A 336 -20.38 -16.85 -8.87
CA GLU A 336 -19.66 -18.00 -8.32
C GLU A 336 -18.30 -18.20 -9.03
N VAL A 337 -18.26 -17.88 -10.32
CA VAL A 337 -17.07 -17.89 -11.18
C VAL A 337 -17.07 -16.58 -11.97
N ASP A 338 -15.99 -15.82 -11.87
CA ASP A 338 -15.77 -14.64 -12.71
C ASP A 338 -15.13 -15.07 -14.02
N VAL A 339 -15.76 -14.69 -15.13
CA VAL A 339 -15.44 -15.18 -16.48
C VAL A 339 -14.95 -14.02 -17.33
N HIS A 340 -13.68 -14.10 -17.75
CA HIS A 340 -13.08 -13.15 -18.67
C HIS A 340 -13.18 -13.66 -20.11
N ARG A 341 -13.69 -12.80 -20.99
CA ARG A 341 -13.95 -13.09 -22.40
C ARG A 341 -12.91 -12.41 -23.29
N ASP A 342 -12.67 -12.96 -24.47
CA ASP A 342 -11.91 -12.28 -25.51
C ASP A 342 -12.75 -11.23 -26.25
N GLY A 343 -12.14 -10.52 -27.21
CA GLY A 343 -12.82 -9.51 -28.02
C GLY A 343 -13.96 -10.04 -28.91
N ASP A 344 -14.09 -11.36 -29.07
CA ASP A 344 -15.19 -11.99 -29.80
C ASP A 344 -16.30 -12.47 -28.83
N GLY A 345 -16.17 -12.16 -27.53
CA GLY A 345 -17.12 -12.56 -26.50
C GLY A 345 -16.97 -14.01 -26.04
N VAL A 346 -15.95 -14.74 -26.46
CA VAL A 346 -15.75 -16.15 -26.08
C VAL A 346 -15.14 -16.23 -24.67
N PRO A 347 -15.69 -17.03 -23.74
CA PRO A 347 -15.08 -17.26 -22.43
C PRO A 347 -13.67 -17.86 -22.56
N ARG A 348 -12.68 -17.23 -21.93
CA ARG A 348 -11.26 -17.64 -21.99
C ARG A 348 -10.64 -17.92 -20.63
N VAL A 349 -11.00 -17.18 -19.60
CA VAL A 349 -10.41 -17.36 -18.25
C VAL A 349 -11.52 -17.40 -17.21
N GLU A 350 -11.45 -18.38 -16.31
CA GLU A 350 -12.34 -18.56 -15.16
C GLU A 350 -11.53 -18.39 -13.88
N ILE A 351 -12.00 -17.52 -12.97
CA ILE A 351 -11.38 -17.31 -11.65
C ILE A 351 -12.45 -17.23 -10.56
N ARG A 352 -12.13 -17.75 -9.37
CA ARG A 352 -13.03 -17.71 -8.20
C ARG A 352 -12.48 -16.78 -7.13
N TRP A 353 -13.06 -15.58 -7.05
CA TRP A 353 -12.74 -14.61 -6.01
C TRP A 353 -13.33 -15.02 -4.66
N PRO A 354 -12.74 -14.57 -3.52
CA PRO A 354 -13.33 -14.79 -2.21
C PRO A 354 -14.74 -14.20 -2.14
N ARG A 355 -15.70 -14.96 -1.59
CA ARG A 355 -17.08 -14.46 -1.42
C ARG A 355 -17.18 -13.52 -0.22
N PRO A 356 -18.06 -12.49 -0.25
CA PRO A 356 -18.24 -11.57 0.87
C PRO A 356 -18.51 -12.27 2.21
N ALA A 357 -19.27 -13.39 2.19
CA ALA A 357 -19.53 -14.18 3.38
C ALA A 357 -18.25 -14.69 4.08
N ALA A 358 -17.25 -15.12 3.32
CA ALA A 358 -15.97 -15.58 3.87
C ALA A 358 -15.21 -14.42 4.54
N LEU A 359 -15.16 -13.25 3.89
CA LEU A 359 -14.52 -12.04 4.41
C LEU A 359 -15.18 -11.55 5.71
N VAL A 360 -16.52 -11.60 5.77
CA VAL A 360 -17.29 -11.30 6.97
C VAL A 360 -16.94 -12.28 8.10
N SER A 361 -16.91 -13.58 7.82
CA SER A 361 -16.56 -14.59 8.83
C SER A 361 -15.14 -14.38 9.38
N GLU A 362 -14.17 -14.03 8.54
CA GLU A 362 -12.80 -13.72 8.97
C GLU A 362 -12.74 -12.50 9.91
N ALA A 363 -13.44 -11.42 9.56
CA ALA A 363 -13.50 -10.23 10.40
C ALA A 363 -14.13 -10.52 11.77
N PHE A 364 -15.24 -11.27 11.80
CA PHE A 364 -15.91 -11.64 13.06
C PHE A 364 -15.09 -12.62 13.89
N LEU A 365 -14.37 -13.56 13.25
CA LEU A 365 -13.49 -14.50 13.95
C LEU A 365 -12.40 -13.76 14.73
N ALA A 366 -11.75 -12.78 14.12
CA ALA A 366 -10.72 -12.00 14.78
C ALA A 366 -11.26 -11.19 15.97
N ILE A 367 -12.41 -10.54 15.82
CA ILE A 367 -13.04 -9.84 16.95
C ILE A 367 -13.49 -10.80 18.04
N ARG A 368 -14.02 -11.97 17.68
CA ARG A 368 -14.37 -13.02 18.66
C ARG A 368 -13.15 -13.50 19.44
N ALA A 369 -11.98 -13.55 18.82
CA ALA A 369 -10.75 -13.98 19.48
C ALA A 369 -10.15 -12.91 20.39
N TYR A 370 -10.24 -11.63 20.03
CA TYR A 370 -9.48 -10.56 20.71
C TYR A 370 -10.32 -9.41 21.28
N GLY A 371 -11.53 -9.16 20.76
CA GLY A 371 -12.33 -7.98 21.07
C GLY A 371 -13.51 -8.18 22.00
N VAL A 372 -13.85 -9.44 22.32
CA VAL A 372 -15.08 -9.76 23.08
C VAL A 372 -15.11 -9.11 24.47
N GLY A 373 -13.96 -9.02 25.15
CA GLY A 373 -13.87 -8.37 26.47
C GLY A 373 -14.05 -6.84 26.46
N HIS A 374 -14.20 -6.21 25.29
CA HIS A 374 -14.28 -4.76 25.15
C HIS A 374 -15.68 -4.32 24.66
N ALA A 375 -16.51 -3.78 25.55
CA ALA A 375 -17.87 -3.34 25.24
C ALA A 375 -17.95 -2.34 24.07
N LEU A 376 -16.97 -1.43 23.94
CA LEU A 376 -16.90 -0.47 22.82
C LEU A 376 -16.71 -1.18 21.47
N VAL A 377 -15.85 -2.20 21.42
CA VAL A 377 -15.57 -3.01 20.22
C VAL A 377 -16.78 -3.87 19.88
N MET A 378 -17.45 -4.44 20.89
CA MET A 378 -18.71 -5.16 20.72
C MET A 378 -19.78 -4.25 20.09
N ARG A 379 -19.95 -3.02 20.60
CA ARG A 379 -20.89 -2.04 20.03
C ARG A 379 -20.57 -1.72 18.56
N ALA A 380 -19.29 -1.57 18.21
CA ALA A 380 -18.86 -1.33 16.83
C ALA A 380 -19.11 -2.53 15.92
N THR A 381 -18.86 -3.74 16.41
CA THR A 381 -19.10 -5.00 15.69
C THR A 381 -20.59 -5.19 15.39
N LEU A 382 -21.47 -4.86 16.34
CA LEU A 382 -22.92 -4.88 16.11
C LEU A 382 -23.38 -3.81 15.11
N ARG A 383 -22.72 -2.63 15.07
CA ARG A 383 -22.98 -1.63 14.02
C ARG A 383 -22.58 -2.17 12.64
N LEU A 384 -21.40 -2.78 12.53
CA LEU A 384 -20.96 -3.46 11.32
C LEU A 384 -21.99 -4.51 10.88
N ALA A 385 -22.38 -5.40 11.78
CA ALA A 385 -23.35 -6.46 11.52
C ALA A 385 -24.70 -5.90 11.02
N ALA A 386 -25.22 -4.86 11.68
CA ALA A 386 -26.47 -4.21 11.28
C ALA A 386 -26.38 -3.51 9.91
N ARG A 387 -25.23 -2.89 9.58
CA ARG A 387 -24.99 -2.28 8.26
C ARG A 387 -24.96 -3.33 7.15
N LEU A 388 -24.37 -4.49 7.42
CA LEU A 388 -24.30 -5.58 6.46
C LEU A 388 -25.65 -6.29 6.30
N GLU A 389 -26.41 -6.46 7.39
CA GLU A 389 -27.75 -7.08 7.37
C GLU A 389 -28.69 -6.36 6.38
N ALA A 390 -28.60 -5.02 6.32
CA ALA A 390 -29.41 -4.20 5.41
C ALA A 390 -29.13 -4.42 3.92
N VAL A 391 -28.01 -5.03 3.55
CA VAL A 391 -27.59 -5.27 2.15
C VAL A 391 -27.23 -6.74 1.88
N ALA A 392 -27.45 -7.63 2.85
CA ALA A 392 -27.02 -9.02 2.78
C ALA A 392 -27.92 -9.85 1.86
N ASP A 393 -27.29 -10.58 0.93
CA ASP A 393 -27.90 -11.72 0.26
C ASP A 393 -28.08 -12.91 1.23
N ASP A 394 -28.65 -14.01 0.74
CA ASP A 394 -28.94 -15.19 1.57
C ASP A 394 -27.67 -15.81 2.18
N GLU A 395 -26.55 -15.81 1.45
CA GLU A 395 -25.29 -16.40 1.90
C GLU A 395 -24.64 -15.56 3.01
N VAL A 396 -24.56 -14.24 2.79
CA VAL A 396 -24.05 -13.28 3.77
C VAL A 396 -24.97 -13.25 4.98
N ARG A 397 -26.30 -13.26 4.80
CA ARG A 397 -27.27 -13.27 5.91
C ARG A 397 -27.12 -14.51 6.77
N ALA A 398 -27.02 -15.70 6.16
CA ALA A 398 -26.79 -16.95 6.89
C ALA A 398 -25.47 -16.91 7.67
N THR A 399 -24.42 -16.34 7.07
CA THR A 399 -23.12 -16.19 7.72
C THR A 399 -23.16 -15.19 8.87
N LEU A 400 -23.77 -14.01 8.69
CA LEU A 400 -23.97 -13.00 9.74
C LEU A 400 -24.75 -13.61 10.91
N HIS A 401 -25.81 -14.36 10.65
CA HIS A 401 -26.60 -15.01 11.71
C HIS A 401 -25.74 -15.98 12.53
N ARG A 402 -24.92 -16.81 11.87
CA ARG A 402 -23.99 -17.72 12.55
C ARG A 402 -22.95 -16.96 13.38
N GLU A 403 -22.33 -15.92 12.81
CA GLU A 403 -21.27 -15.15 13.47
C GLU A 403 -21.79 -14.31 14.64
N VAL A 404 -22.97 -13.69 14.50
CA VAL A 404 -23.62 -12.91 15.59
C VAL A 404 -23.95 -13.82 16.77
N ARG A 405 -24.48 -15.03 16.53
CA ARG A 405 -24.72 -16.02 17.59
C ARG A 405 -23.44 -16.47 18.27
N ALA A 406 -22.40 -16.77 17.48
CA ALA A 406 -21.10 -17.15 18.03
C ALA A 406 -20.45 -16.01 18.84
N LEU A 407 -20.65 -14.77 18.42
CA LEU A 407 -20.20 -13.56 19.10
C LEU A 407 -20.95 -13.36 20.43
N ALA A 408 -22.28 -13.46 20.43
CA ALA A 408 -23.12 -13.39 21.63
C ALA A 408 -22.70 -14.44 22.65
N ALA A 409 -22.60 -15.70 22.24
CA ALA A 409 -22.17 -16.80 23.10
C ALA A 409 -20.75 -16.58 23.65
N SER A 410 -19.88 -15.91 22.90
CA SER A 410 -18.52 -15.59 23.37
C SER A 410 -18.53 -14.44 24.37
N TYR A 411 -19.37 -13.42 24.16
CA TYR A 411 -19.53 -12.29 25.06
C TYR A 411 -20.09 -12.69 26.43
N GLU A 412 -21.08 -13.58 26.47
CA GLU A 412 -21.60 -14.05 27.76
C GLU A 412 -20.56 -14.84 28.57
N ARG A 413 -19.60 -15.50 27.91
CA ARG A 413 -18.50 -16.20 28.61
C ARG A 413 -17.49 -15.27 29.26
N THR A 414 -17.49 -13.97 28.95
CA THR A 414 -16.59 -12.99 29.60
C THR A 414 -17.15 -12.44 30.90
N ASP A 415 -18.34 -12.86 31.32
CA ASP A 415 -19.04 -12.38 32.52
C ASP A 415 -19.11 -10.83 32.57
N PRO A 416 -19.70 -10.18 31.54
CA PRO A 416 -19.68 -8.74 31.42
C PRO A 416 -20.61 -8.06 32.44
N GLU A 417 -20.19 -6.89 32.92
CA GLU A 417 -20.99 -6.10 33.87
C GLU A 417 -22.39 -5.79 33.31
N PRO A 418 -23.49 -6.00 34.08
CA PRO A 418 -24.85 -5.87 33.59
C PRO A 418 -25.15 -4.51 32.93
N VAL A 419 -24.62 -3.43 33.50
CA VAL A 419 -24.82 -2.06 32.98
C VAL A 419 -24.32 -1.88 31.54
N ASP A 420 -23.25 -2.58 31.16
CA ASP A 420 -22.68 -2.54 29.81
C ASP A 420 -23.24 -3.65 28.92
N ALA A 421 -23.58 -4.79 29.52
CA ALA A 421 -24.07 -5.99 28.83
C ALA A 421 -25.53 -5.87 28.38
N ASP A 422 -26.42 -5.29 29.19
CA ASP A 422 -27.86 -5.27 28.90
C ASP A 422 -28.20 -4.52 27.59
N PRO A 423 -27.65 -3.32 27.31
CA PRO A 423 -27.85 -2.66 26.02
C PRO A 423 -27.27 -3.45 24.83
N LEU A 424 -26.21 -4.23 25.06
CA LEU A 424 -25.61 -5.08 24.04
C LEU A 424 -26.46 -6.33 23.76
N ARG A 425 -27.01 -6.95 24.82
CA ARG A 425 -27.93 -8.08 24.73
C ARG A 425 -29.19 -7.73 23.97
N GLU A 426 -29.80 -6.58 24.25
CA GLU A 426 -30.98 -6.10 23.52
C GLU A 426 -30.68 -5.92 22.02
N ARG A 427 -29.53 -5.31 21.69
CA ARG A 427 -29.11 -5.11 20.29
C ARG A 427 -28.79 -6.42 19.58
N LEU A 428 -28.17 -7.37 20.28
CA LEU A 428 -27.90 -8.72 19.79
C LEU A 428 -29.21 -9.44 19.47
N ALA A 429 -30.14 -9.50 20.43
CA ALA A 429 -31.44 -10.15 20.27
C ALA A 429 -32.20 -9.57 19.08
N GLY A 430 -32.33 -8.24 18.99
CA GLY A 430 -33.01 -7.59 17.87
C GLY A 430 -32.34 -7.83 16.52
N LEU A 431 -31.01 -7.96 16.47
CA LEU A 431 -30.30 -8.31 15.24
C LEU A 431 -30.50 -9.77 14.85
N GLU A 432 -30.47 -10.71 15.81
CA GLU A 432 -30.75 -12.12 15.57
C GLU A 432 -32.18 -12.33 15.05
N GLU A 433 -33.17 -11.62 15.59
CA GLU A 433 -34.56 -11.67 15.12
C GLU A 433 -34.68 -11.21 13.66
N ARG A 434 -34.07 -10.08 13.29
CA ARG A 434 -34.07 -9.60 11.89
C ARG A 434 -33.37 -10.57 10.93
N LEU A 435 -32.26 -11.16 11.37
CA LEU A 435 -31.52 -12.16 10.59
C LEU A 435 -32.30 -13.47 10.43
N ALA A 436 -33.13 -13.84 11.42
CA ALA A 436 -33.99 -15.04 11.38
C ALA A 436 -35.30 -14.83 10.59
N GLY A 437 -35.90 -13.63 10.68
CA GLY A 437 -37.24 -13.32 10.16
C GLY A 437 -37.33 -13.08 8.65
N ALA A 438 -36.21 -12.89 7.94
CA ALA A 438 -36.20 -12.60 6.49
C ALA A 438 -36.36 -13.85 5.59
N ARG A 439 -36.87 -14.97 6.11
CA ARG A 439 -37.19 -16.19 5.33
C ARG A 439 -38.64 -16.21 4.79
N GLY A 440 -39.28 -15.04 4.67
CA GLY A 440 -40.67 -14.89 4.22
C GLY A 440 -40.77 -14.54 2.75
#